data_AF-A0A820IPK6-F1
#
_entry.id   AF-A0A820IPK6-F1
#
_cell.length_a   1.000
_cell.length_b   1.000
_cell.length_c   1.000
_cell.angle_alpha   90.00
_cell.angle_beta   90.00
_cell.angle_gamma   90.00
#
_symmetry.space_group_name_H-M   'P 1'
#
loop_
_entity.id
_entity.type
_entity.pdbx_description
1 polymer ?
#
loop_
_entity_poly.entity_id
_entity_poly.type
_entity_poly.pdbx_seq_one_letter_code
_entity_poly.pdbx_strand_id
1 'polypeptide(L)'
;MTHSKSVCFICNDETNKITYLCKGCSSEYCYEHLGEHRHELNQDFEILTNNYNQFQQRINEQKQNPQNSSLIKKINQWENESIEKIQQIAKEGVIVAGGNGSGDGLHQLSSPQGVAVDSCGHIYVVD
;
A
#
# COMPACT_ATOMS: atom_id res chain seq x y z
N MET A 1 -20.33 3.02 55.16
CA MET A 1 -20.53 3.63 53.82
C MET A 1 -19.54 4.79 53.71
N THR A 2 -18.37 4.55 53.15
CA THR A 2 -17.28 5.55 53.05
C THR A 2 -17.52 6.42 51.83
N HIS A 3 -17.96 7.67 52.02
CA HIS A 3 -17.97 8.66 50.94
C HIS A 3 -16.52 9.05 50.65
N SER A 4 -15.98 8.57 49.52
CA SER A 4 -14.73 9.09 48.98
C SER A 4 -14.94 10.57 48.69
N LYS A 5 -14.12 11.45 49.26
CA LYS A 5 -14.15 12.89 48.97
C LYS A 5 -13.94 13.07 47.47
N SER A 6 -14.87 13.73 46.80
CA SER A 6 -14.73 14.10 45.40
C SER A 6 -13.83 15.33 45.32
N VAL A 7 -12.57 15.12 44.93
CA VAL A 7 -11.56 16.18 44.78
C VAL A 7 -11.21 16.36 43.32
N CYS A 8 -10.82 17.57 42.94
CA CYS A 8 -10.42 17.85 41.56
C CYS A 8 -9.15 17.07 41.20
N PHE A 9 -9.17 16.37 40.07
CA PHE A 9 -8.09 15.57 39.53
C PHE A 9 -6.79 16.36 39.27
N ILE A 10 -6.91 17.66 38.96
CA ILE A 10 -5.76 18.53 38.63
C ILE A 10 -5.17 19.18 39.89
N CYS A 11 -5.96 19.95 40.65
CA CYS A 11 -5.42 20.70 41.80
C CYS A 11 -5.48 19.96 43.13
N ASN A 12 -6.21 18.85 43.23
CA ASN A 12 -6.40 18.05 44.45
C ASN A 12 -6.80 18.87 45.69
N ASP A 13 -7.48 19.99 45.48
CA ASP A 13 -7.89 20.91 46.54
C ASP A 13 -9.12 20.37 47.29
N GLU A 14 -8.93 20.01 48.57
CA GLU A 14 -10.00 19.53 49.46
C GLU A 14 -10.94 20.64 49.96
N THR A 15 -10.58 21.92 49.76
CA THR A 15 -11.41 23.06 50.19
C THR A 15 -12.52 23.37 49.20
N ASN A 16 -12.36 22.98 47.94
CA ASN A 16 -13.33 23.18 46.88
C ASN A 16 -14.38 22.06 46.88
N LYS A 17 -15.51 22.29 47.58
CA LYS A 17 -16.52 21.25 47.86
C LYS A 17 -17.38 20.83 46.67
N ILE A 18 -17.29 21.52 45.54
CA ILE A 18 -18.10 21.21 44.35
C ILE A 18 -17.18 20.78 43.22
N THR A 19 -17.26 19.49 42.90
CA THR A 19 -16.59 18.88 41.77
C THR A 19 -17.62 18.36 40.77
N TYR A 20 -17.18 18.24 39.52
CA TYR A 20 -17.99 17.81 38.40
C TYR A 20 -17.31 16.62 37.73
N LEU A 21 -18.05 15.53 37.59
CA LEU A 21 -17.59 14.33 36.89
C LEU A 21 -17.61 14.54 35.37
N CYS A 22 -16.46 14.40 34.74
CA CYS A 22 -16.39 14.24 33.28
C CYS A 22 -16.73 12.80 32.92
N LYS A 23 -17.85 12.58 32.24
CA LYS A 23 -18.29 11.22 31.83
C LYS A 23 -17.36 10.55 30.81
N GLY A 24 -16.53 11.33 30.09
CA GLY A 24 -15.61 10.82 29.08
C GLY A 24 -14.38 10.17 29.69
N CYS A 25 -13.71 10.86 30.63
CA CYS A 25 -12.49 10.37 31.29
C CYS A 25 -12.74 9.78 32.69
N SER A 26 -13.98 9.85 33.20
CA SER A 26 -14.38 9.41 34.54
C SER A 26 -13.68 10.12 35.71
N SER A 27 -12.99 11.23 35.43
CA SER A 27 -12.32 12.06 36.44
C SER A 27 -13.20 13.21 36.92
N GLU A 28 -13.00 13.63 38.16
CA GLU A 28 -13.68 14.76 38.78
C GLU A 28 -12.85 16.04 38.70
N TYR A 29 -13.49 17.19 38.42
CA TYR A 29 -12.81 18.47 38.23
C TYR A 29 -13.54 19.60 38.97
N CYS A 30 -12.81 20.62 39.43
CA CYS A 30 -13.43 21.89 39.78
C CYS A 30 -13.88 22.62 38.50
N TYR A 31 -14.70 23.67 38.65
CA TYR A 31 -15.28 24.38 37.50
C TYR A 31 -14.23 24.89 36.49
N GLU A 32 -13.13 25.48 36.99
CA GLU A 32 -12.05 26.02 36.16
C GLU A 32 -11.33 24.94 35.36
N HIS A 33 -10.77 23.93 36.05
CA HIS A 33 -10.06 22.83 35.39
C HIS A 33 -10.98 21.97 34.50
N LEU A 34 -12.29 21.91 34.76
CA LEU A 34 -13.23 21.26 33.84
C LEU A 34 -13.35 22.06 32.53
N GLY A 35 -13.33 23.38 32.62
CA GLY A 35 -13.32 24.28 31.46
C GLY A 35 -12.05 24.10 30.63
N GLU A 36 -10.89 24.07 31.27
CA GLU A 36 -9.59 23.82 30.62
C GLU A 36 -9.54 22.44 29.97
N HIS A 37 -9.91 21.39 30.70
CA HIS A 37 -9.96 20.03 30.18
C HIS A 37 -10.87 19.92 28.95
N ARG A 38 -12.05 20.57 28.97
CA ARG A 38 -12.94 20.62 27.81
C ARG A 38 -12.29 21.35 26.62
N HIS A 39 -11.55 22.41 26.89
CA HIS A 39 -10.84 23.16 25.85
C HIS A 39 -9.76 22.31 25.18
N GLU A 40 -8.94 21.61 25.97
CA GLU A 40 -7.93 20.67 25.48
C GLU A 40 -8.56 19.59 24.60
N LEU A 41 -9.64 18.95 25.06
CA LEU A 41 -10.33 17.93 24.28
C LEU A 41 -10.87 18.44 22.94
N ASN A 42 -11.34 19.69 22.89
CA ASN A 42 -11.79 20.29 21.64
C ASN A 42 -10.62 20.55 20.69
N GLN A 43 -9.49 21.05 21.20
CA GLN A 43 -8.28 21.23 20.39
C GLN A 43 -7.77 19.90 19.83
N ASP A 44 -7.70 18.87 20.66
CA ASP A 44 -7.29 17.54 20.23
C ASP A 44 -8.22 16.97 19.16
N PHE A 45 -9.53 17.19 19.30
CA PHE A 45 -10.51 16.76 18.30
C PHE A 45 -10.32 17.49 16.95
N GLU A 46 -10.05 18.79 16.97
CA GLU A 46 -9.73 19.56 15.77
C GLU A 46 -8.46 19.05 15.09
N ILE A 47 -7.41 18.76 15.88
CA ILE A 47 -6.16 18.18 15.39
C ILE A 47 -6.42 16.82 14.73
N LEU A 48 -7.15 15.92 15.39
CA LEU A 48 -7.48 14.60 14.85
C LEU A 48 -8.28 14.72 13.55
N THR A 49 -9.25 15.63 13.49
CA THR A 49 -10.05 15.89 12.29
C THR A 49 -9.18 16.38 11.14
N ASN A 50 -8.26 17.31 11.42
CA ASN A 50 -7.33 17.83 10.42
C ASN A 50 -6.38 16.75 9.91
N ASN A 51 -5.84 15.92 10.80
CA ASN A 51 -4.96 14.81 10.44
C ASN A 51 -5.69 13.79 9.56
N TYR A 52 -6.93 13.45 9.90
CA TYR A 52 -7.76 12.56 9.10
C TYR A 52 -7.99 13.13 7.70
N ASN A 53 -8.38 14.41 7.60
CA ASN A 53 -8.66 15.07 6.32
C ASN A 53 -7.40 15.12 5.44
N GLN A 54 -6.24 15.47 6.01
CA GLN A 54 -4.97 15.45 5.29
C GLN A 54 -4.59 14.06 4.80
N PHE A 55 -4.80 13.03 5.64
CA PHE A 55 -4.53 11.65 5.26
C PHE A 55 -5.41 11.22 4.08
N GLN A 56 -6.72 11.47 4.15
CA GLN A 56 -7.65 11.16 3.07
C GLN A 56 -7.29 11.89 1.77
N GLN A 57 -6.87 13.15 1.85
CA GLN A 57 -6.41 13.91 0.69
C GLN A 57 -5.20 13.23 0.03
N ARG A 58 -4.16 12.88 0.80
CA ARG A 58 -2.98 12.19 0.26
C ARG A 58 -3.32 10.86 -0.40
N ILE A 59 -4.23 10.08 0.20
CA ILE A 59 -4.70 8.82 -0.38
C ILE A 59 -5.39 9.07 -1.73
N ASN A 60 -6.25 10.09 -1.82
CA ASN A 60 -6.94 10.43 -3.06
C ASN A 60 -5.97 10.92 -4.15
N GLU A 61 -4.99 11.73 -3.80
CA GLU A 61 -3.94 12.20 -4.72
C GLU A 61 -3.13 11.03 -5.32
N GLN A 62 -2.75 10.06 -4.49
CA GLN A 62 -2.07 8.85 -4.97
C GLN A 62 -2.94 8.00 -5.90
N LYS A 63 -4.25 7.89 -5.62
CA LYS A 63 -5.19 7.20 -6.51
C LYS A 63 -5.38 7.90 -7.85
N GLN A 64 -5.41 9.23 -7.86
CA GLN A 64 -5.58 10.01 -9.09
C GLN A 64 -4.31 10.00 -9.95
N ASN A 65 -3.13 9.91 -9.35
CA ASN A 65 -1.88 9.82 -10.09
C ASN A 65 -1.00 8.65 -9.60
N PRO A 66 -1.37 7.40 -9.94
CA PRO A 66 -0.63 6.21 -9.53
C PRO A 66 0.82 6.21 -10.04
N GLN A 67 1.04 6.88 -11.17
CA GLN A 67 2.34 7.04 -11.83
C GLN A 67 3.34 7.87 -11.02
N ASN A 68 2.91 8.62 -10.00
CA ASN A 68 3.83 9.34 -9.12
C ASN A 68 4.49 8.46 -8.06
N SER A 69 3.99 7.24 -7.82
CA SER A 69 4.64 6.28 -6.94
C SER A 69 5.94 5.77 -7.56
N SER A 70 7.05 5.89 -6.82
CA SER A 70 8.37 5.38 -7.25
C SER A 70 8.34 3.89 -7.61
N LEU A 71 7.51 3.10 -6.92
CA LEU A 71 7.37 1.67 -7.20
C LEU A 71 6.62 1.42 -8.51
N ILE A 72 5.52 2.14 -8.74
CA ILE A 72 4.75 2.04 -9.99
C ILE A 72 5.61 2.45 -11.19
N LYS A 73 6.43 3.51 -11.06
CA LYS A 73 7.39 3.90 -12.09
C LYS A 73 8.36 2.77 -12.44
N LYS A 74 8.91 2.08 -11.43
CA LYS A 74 9.84 0.96 -11.64
C LYS A 74 9.16 -0.23 -12.33
N ILE A 75 7.92 -0.54 -11.95
CA ILE A 75 7.14 -1.61 -12.59
C ILE A 75 6.92 -1.28 -14.07
N ASN A 76 6.43 -0.09 -14.37
CA ASN A 76 6.15 0.32 -15.75
C ASN A 76 7.43 0.40 -16.60
N GLN A 77 8.54 0.82 -16.00
CA GLN A 77 9.84 0.79 -16.67
C GLN A 77 10.25 -0.64 -17.04
N TRP A 78 10.17 -1.59 -16.07
CA TRP A 78 10.49 -2.99 -16.32
C TRP A 78 9.58 -3.61 -17.39
N GLU A 79 8.29 -3.29 -17.38
CA GLU A 79 7.33 -3.76 -18.39
C GLU A 79 7.70 -3.27 -19.80
N ASN A 80 7.97 -1.97 -19.94
CA ASN A 80 8.36 -1.39 -21.22
C ASN A 80 9.67 -2.00 -21.75
N GLU A 81 10.71 -2.08 -20.92
CA GLU A 81 12.00 -2.69 -21.28
C GLU A 81 11.85 -4.16 -21.69
N SER A 82 10.94 -4.90 -21.04
CA SER A 82 10.68 -6.31 -21.36
C SER A 82 9.96 -6.46 -22.70
N ILE A 83 8.96 -5.63 -22.96
CA ILE A 83 8.22 -5.62 -24.23
C ILE A 83 9.16 -5.29 -25.40
N GLU A 84 10.01 -4.27 -25.25
CA GLU A 84 10.99 -3.89 -26.27
C GLU A 84 11.96 -5.02 -26.61
N LYS A 85 12.49 -5.70 -25.58
CA LYS A 85 13.39 -6.86 -25.78
C LYS A 85 12.70 -7.99 -26.53
N ILE A 86 11.46 -8.33 -26.17
CA ILE A 86 10.68 -9.37 -26.85
C ILE A 86 10.46 -8.99 -28.32
N GLN A 87 10.10 -7.73 -28.60
CA GLN A 87 9.90 -7.24 -29.96
C GLN A 87 11.19 -7.29 -30.78
N GLN A 88 12.34 -6.98 -30.18
CA GLN A 88 13.63 -7.04 -30.86
C GLN A 88 14.00 -8.48 -31.22
N ILE A 89 13.90 -9.40 -30.26
CA ILE A 89 14.17 -10.83 -30.47
C ILE A 89 13.23 -11.41 -31.54
N ALA A 90 11.96 -11.01 -31.54
CA ALA A 90 11.01 -11.47 -32.55
C ALA A 90 11.35 -10.98 -33.97
N LYS A 91 11.96 -9.79 -34.11
CA LYS A 91 12.40 -9.25 -35.42
C LYS A 91 13.69 -9.89 -35.91
N GLU A 92 14.62 -10.19 -35.00
CA GLU A 92 15.93 -10.76 -35.34
C GLU A 92 15.94 -12.30 -35.35
N GLY A 93 14.90 -12.92 -34.77
CA GLY A 93 14.77 -14.36 -34.69
C GLY A 93 14.78 -15.01 -36.08
N VAL A 94 15.73 -15.91 -36.28
CA VAL A 94 15.81 -16.73 -37.50
C VAL A 94 15.12 -18.06 -37.23
N ILE A 95 14.32 -18.52 -38.20
CA ILE A 95 13.77 -19.88 -38.16
C ILE A 95 14.94 -20.85 -38.36
N VAL A 96 15.29 -21.60 -37.32
CA VAL A 96 16.39 -22.57 -37.34
C VAL A 96 15.93 -24.01 -37.55
N ALA A 97 14.63 -24.28 -37.39
CA ALA A 97 13.99 -25.56 -37.67
C ALA A 97 12.52 -25.34 -38.08
N GLY A 98 12.04 -26.08 -39.08
CA GLY A 98 10.69 -25.93 -39.64
C GLY A 98 10.49 -24.72 -40.56
N GLY A 99 9.25 -24.26 -40.68
CA GLY A 99 8.87 -23.07 -41.47
C GLY A 99 8.43 -23.32 -42.91
N ASN A 100 8.48 -24.57 -43.40
CA ASN A 100 8.16 -24.92 -44.80
C ASN A 100 7.08 -26.01 -44.92
N GLY A 101 6.11 -25.99 -44.01
CA GLY A 101 5.04 -26.98 -43.94
C GLY A 101 5.47 -28.32 -43.35
N SER A 102 4.50 -29.24 -43.27
CA SER A 102 4.67 -30.60 -42.75
C SER A 102 5.33 -31.53 -43.76
N GLY A 103 6.27 -32.35 -43.31
CA GLY A 103 7.00 -33.32 -44.15
C GLY A 103 8.32 -33.74 -43.53
N ASP A 104 9.02 -34.68 -44.19
CA ASP A 104 10.27 -35.28 -43.71
C ASP A 104 11.54 -34.53 -44.19
N GLY A 105 11.36 -33.33 -44.77
CA GLY A 105 12.45 -32.50 -45.26
C GLY A 105 13.26 -31.86 -44.12
N LEU A 106 14.54 -31.53 -44.39
CA LEU A 106 15.48 -30.96 -43.40
C LEU A 106 15.00 -29.64 -42.74
N HIS A 107 14.02 -28.97 -43.34
CA HIS A 107 13.44 -27.69 -42.90
C HIS A 107 11.90 -27.77 -42.77
N GLN A 108 11.37 -28.98 -42.59
CA GLN A 108 9.96 -29.28 -42.38
C GLN A 108 9.77 -29.90 -40.99
N LEU A 109 8.59 -29.69 -40.41
CA LEU A 109 8.16 -30.30 -39.15
C LEU A 109 6.70 -30.71 -39.28
N SER A 110 6.35 -31.94 -38.92
CA SER A 110 5.02 -32.52 -39.11
C SER A 110 4.09 -32.32 -37.92
N SER A 111 4.52 -32.63 -36.70
CA SER A 111 3.70 -32.42 -35.49
C SER A 111 4.55 -32.30 -34.23
N PRO A 112 5.43 -31.29 -34.14
CA PRO A 112 6.40 -31.22 -33.06
C PRO A 112 5.72 -31.06 -31.70
N GLN A 113 6.06 -31.93 -30.76
CA GLN A 113 5.44 -32.00 -29.42
C GLN A 113 6.34 -31.45 -28.31
N GLY A 114 7.62 -31.22 -28.60
CA GLY A 114 8.57 -30.75 -27.61
C GLY A 114 9.86 -30.22 -28.21
N VAL A 115 10.52 -29.35 -27.46
CA VAL A 115 11.84 -28.81 -27.78
C VAL A 115 12.71 -28.81 -26.53
N ALA A 116 13.98 -29.18 -26.68
CA ALA A 116 14.99 -29.13 -25.63
C ALA A 116 16.29 -28.53 -26.17
N VAL A 117 17.05 -27.86 -25.30
CA VAL A 117 18.35 -27.28 -25.63
C VAL A 117 19.38 -27.84 -24.65
N ASP A 118 20.51 -28.36 -25.15
CA ASP A 118 21.60 -28.83 -24.29
C ASP A 118 22.54 -27.69 -23.85
N SER A 119 23.51 -28.00 -22.98
CA SER A 119 24.51 -27.03 -22.50
C SER A 119 25.47 -26.54 -23.59
N CYS A 120 25.54 -27.24 -24.73
CA CYS A 120 26.36 -26.88 -25.88
C CYS A 120 25.60 -25.99 -26.88
N GLY A 121 24.30 -25.77 -26.67
CA GLY A 121 23.44 -24.98 -27.55
C GLY A 121 22.80 -25.78 -28.70
N HIS A 122 22.86 -27.10 -28.69
CA HIS A 122 22.14 -27.92 -29.67
C HIS A 122 20.65 -27.95 -29.34
N ILE A 123 19.81 -27.82 -30.37
CA ILE A 123 18.36 -27.82 -30.27
C ILE A 123 17.84 -29.19 -30.73
N TYR A 124 17.04 -29.82 -29.90
CA TYR A 124 16.39 -31.10 -30.17
C TYR A 124 14.89 -30.85 -30.27
N VAL A 125 14.26 -31.30 -31.36
CA VAL A 125 12.83 -31.21 -31.58
C VAL A 125 12.27 -32.62 -31.67
N VAL A 126 11.19 -32.89 -30.93
CA VAL A 126 10.42 -34.13 -31.04
C VAL A 126 9.35 -33.89 -32.08
N ASP A 127 9.59 -34.30 -33.32
CA ASP A 127 8.72 -34.10 -34.49
C ASP A 127 7.79 -35.29 -34.79
#